data_AF-A0A924H0G2-F1
#
_entry.id   AF-A0A924H0G2-F1
#
_cell.length_a   1.000
_cell.length_b   1.000
_cell.length_c   1.000
_cell.angle_alpha   90.00
_cell.angle_beta   90.00
_cell.angle_gamma   90.00
#
_symmetry.space_group_name_H-M   'P 1'
#
loop_
_entity.id
_entity.type
_entity.pdbx_description
1 polymer ?
#
loop_
_entity_poly.entity_id
_entity_poly.type
_entity_poly.pdbx_seq_one_letter_code
_entity_poly.pdbx_strand_id
1 'polypeptide(L)'
;DSSYEDVSKAYGKFDANRASQNGYNPFPFQAGKKDGLIPGFLEGVNSLSFGDKAILFIPANLGYGERGAGGVIPPNANIIFEVELFEALPPTATPTAPKK
;
A
#
# COMPACT_ATOMS: atom_id res chain seq x y z
N ASP A 1 -7.52 -2.42 -3.16
CA ASP A 1 -6.80 -3.64 -2.78
C ASP A 1 -6.31 -3.41 -1.36
N SER A 2 -6.77 -4.19 -0.38
CA SER A 2 -6.49 -3.91 1.04
C SER A 2 -5.31 -4.75 1.50
N SER A 3 -4.48 -4.20 2.39
CA SER A 3 -3.41 -4.96 3.06
C SER A 3 -3.95 -5.95 4.09
N TYR A 4 -5.27 -6.07 4.26
CA TYR A 4 -5.88 -6.99 5.22
C TYR A 4 -6.57 -8.16 4.50
N GLU A 5 -6.23 -9.38 4.91
CA GLU A 5 -6.78 -10.61 4.31
C GLU A 5 -8.29 -10.69 4.55
N ASP A 6 -8.75 -10.43 5.77
CA ASP A 6 -10.17 -10.51 6.13
C ASP A 6 -11.02 -9.47 5.41
N VAL A 7 -10.47 -8.26 5.20
CA VAL A 7 -11.13 -7.21 4.40
C VAL A 7 -11.21 -7.66 2.94
N SER A 8 -10.13 -8.22 2.39
CA SER A 8 -10.13 -8.70 1.00
C SER A 8 -11.10 -9.88 0.80
N LYS A 9 -11.23 -10.78 1.79
CA LYS A 9 -12.25 -11.85 1.82
C LYS A 9 -13.67 -11.29 1.90
N ALA A 10 -13.92 -10.33 2.79
CA ALA A 10 -15.25 -9.75 3.00
C ALA A 10 -15.77 -8.98 1.78
N TYR A 11 -14.90 -8.29 1.05
CA TYR A 11 -15.26 -7.51 -0.14
C TYR A 11 -15.09 -8.29 -1.47
N GLY A 12 -14.83 -9.60 -1.42
CA GLY A 12 -14.69 -10.44 -2.61
C GLY A 12 -13.47 -10.09 -3.50
N LYS A 13 -12.48 -9.39 -2.94
CA LYS A 13 -11.21 -9.01 -3.57
C LYS A 13 -10.05 -9.88 -3.10
N PHE A 14 -10.34 -11.06 -2.55
CA PHE A 14 -9.32 -11.98 -2.07
C PHE A 14 -8.60 -12.66 -3.24
N ASP A 15 -7.34 -12.30 -3.42
CA ASP A 15 -6.40 -12.98 -4.29
C ASP A 15 -5.64 -14.07 -3.51
N ALA A 16 -5.89 -15.35 -3.84
CA ALA A 16 -5.21 -16.51 -3.25
C ALA A 16 -3.70 -16.54 -3.55
N ASN A 17 -3.29 -16.03 -4.72
CA ASN A 17 -1.87 -15.89 -5.08
C ASN A 17 -1.16 -14.86 -4.19
N ARG A 18 -1.89 -13.85 -3.72
CA ARG A 18 -1.38 -12.82 -2.80
C ARG A 18 -1.30 -13.36 -1.36
N ALA A 19 -2.27 -14.18 -0.94
CA ALA A 19 -2.24 -14.88 0.35
C ALA A 19 -1.05 -15.84 0.45
N SER A 20 -0.82 -16.64 -0.60
CA SER A 20 0.31 -17.57 -0.69
C SER A 20 1.68 -16.88 -0.60
N GLN A 21 1.76 -15.60 -1.01
CA GLN A 21 2.96 -14.78 -0.96
C GLN A 21 3.07 -13.92 0.32
N ASN A 22 2.22 -14.13 1.34
CA ASN A 22 2.16 -13.29 2.55
C ASN A 22 1.92 -11.78 2.23
N GLY A 23 1.23 -11.48 1.12
CA GLY A 23 1.04 -10.12 0.60
C GLY A 23 -0.05 -9.28 1.31
N TYR A 24 -0.73 -9.84 2.31
CA TYR A 24 -1.67 -9.15 3.21
C TYR A 24 -1.06 -8.85 4.59
N ASN A 25 0.27 -8.76 4.66
CA ASN A 25 0.93 -8.26 5.85
C ASN A 25 1.37 -6.82 5.62
N PRO A 26 1.22 -5.92 6.61
CA PRO A 26 1.85 -4.61 6.55
C PRO A 26 3.37 -4.85 6.41
N PHE A 27 3.96 -4.31 5.35
CA PHE A 27 5.39 -4.43 5.15
C PHE A 27 6.11 -3.46 6.10
N PRO A 28 7.18 -3.88 6.79
CA PRO A 28 7.95 -2.97 7.63
C PRO A 28 8.63 -1.94 6.72
N PHE A 29 8.06 -0.74 6.67
CA PHE A 29 8.64 0.39 5.97
C PHE A 29 9.40 1.27 6.95
N GLN A 30 10.72 1.34 6.80
CA GLN A 30 11.51 2.32 7.52
C GLN A 30 11.44 3.65 6.74
N ALA A 31 10.76 4.65 7.31
CA ALA A 31 10.75 6.00 6.75
C ALA A 31 12.19 6.46 6.48
N GLY A 32 12.50 6.70 5.19
CA GLY A 32 13.84 7.10 4.72
C GLY A 32 14.65 6.01 4.00
N LYS A 33 14.25 4.73 4.02
CA LYS A 33 14.84 3.72 3.13
C LYS A 33 14.20 3.82 1.74
N LYS A 34 15.02 4.15 0.74
CA LYS A 34 14.61 4.42 -0.65
C LYS A 34 14.66 3.17 -1.54
N ASP A 35 15.11 2.03 -1.02
CA ASP A 35 15.38 0.84 -1.84
C ASP A 35 14.09 0.18 -2.30
N GLY A 36 13.88 0.16 -3.63
CA GLY A 36 12.79 -0.58 -4.27
C GLY A 36 11.43 0.14 -4.36
N LEU A 37 11.33 1.40 -3.95
CA LEU A 37 10.10 2.18 -4.03
C LEU A 37 10.15 3.26 -5.11
N ILE A 38 8.98 3.55 -5.67
CA ILE A 38 8.79 4.58 -6.70
C ILE A 38 8.91 5.99 -6.09
N PRO A 39 9.44 6.97 -6.84
CA PRO A 39 9.73 8.30 -6.32
C PRO A 39 8.48 9.02 -5.77
N GLY A 40 7.33 8.89 -6.42
CA GLY A 40 6.09 9.51 -5.94
C GLY A 40 5.60 8.94 -4.59
N PHE A 41 5.94 7.68 -4.29
CA PHE A 41 5.59 7.06 -3.02
C PHE A 41 6.50 7.59 -1.91
N LEU A 42 7.79 7.76 -2.20
CA LEU A 42 8.74 8.33 -1.25
C LEU A 42 8.38 9.77 -0.87
N GLU A 43 8.00 10.61 -1.84
CA GLU A 43 7.56 11.98 -1.56
C GLU A 43 6.27 12.03 -0.73
N GLY A 44 5.31 11.17 -1.08
CA GLY A 44 4.05 11.08 -0.37
C GLY A 44 4.23 10.64 1.08
N VAL A 45 5.00 9.58 1.33
CA VAL A 45 5.25 9.10 2.70
C VAL A 45 6.09 10.09 3.51
N ASN A 46 7.02 10.81 2.89
CA ASN A 46 7.78 11.86 3.57
C ASN A 46 6.91 13.04 4.03
N SER A 47 5.69 13.16 3.50
CA SER A 47 4.71 14.16 3.92
C SER A 47 3.78 13.68 5.04
N LEU A 48 3.87 12.40 5.45
CA LEU A 48 3.01 11.80 6.47
C LEU A 48 3.68 11.73 7.83
N SER A 49 2.90 11.94 8.88
CA SER A 49 3.33 11.74 10.26
C SER A 49 2.93 10.34 10.75
N PHE A 50 3.58 9.86 11.81
CA PHE A 50 3.18 8.61 12.45
C PHE A 50 1.74 8.71 12.99
N GLY A 51 0.92 7.72 12.67
CA GLY A 51 -0.51 7.68 12.98
C GLY A 51 -1.41 8.30 11.91
N ASP A 52 -0.86 8.92 10.86
CA ASP A 52 -1.67 9.48 9.78
C ASP A 52 -2.00 8.46 8.70
N LYS A 53 -3.19 8.68 8.13
CA LYS A 53 -3.68 7.99 6.94
C LYS A 53 -3.82 8.99 5.81
N ALA A 54 -3.24 8.70 4.66
CA ALA A 54 -3.37 9.54 3.48
C ALA A 54 -3.48 8.74 2.19
N ILE A 55 -4.02 9.42 1.19
CA ILE A 55 -4.16 8.91 -0.16
C ILE A 55 -3.11 9.60 -1.02
N LEU A 56 -2.16 8.83 -1.52
CA LEU A 56 -1.12 9.29 -2.42
C LEU A 56 -1.55 9.03 -3.87
N PHE A 57 -1.79 10.11 -4.61
CA PHE A 57 -2.01 10.03 -6.04
C PHE A 57 -0.66 10.11 -6.75
N ILE A 58 -0.24 9.01 -7.38
CA ILE A 58 1.05 8.92 -8.06
C ILE A 58 0.79 8.81 -9.57
N PRO A 59 1.14 9.86 -10.35
CA PRO A 59 1.08 9.79 -11.79
C PRO A 59 2.11 8.78 -12.32
N ALA A 60 1.84 8.18 -13.48
CA ALA A 60 2.63 7.07 -14.00
C ALA A 60 4.14 7.37 -14.11
N ASN A 61 4.50 8.61 -14.45
CA ASN A 61 5.89 9.10 -14.54
C ASN A 61 6.66 9.02 -13.21
N LEU A 62 5.98 9.17 -12.07
CA LEU A 62 6.55 9.08 -10.72
C LEU A 62 6.29 7.70 -10.08
N GLY A 63 5.61 6.80 -10.81
CA GLY A 63 5.28 5.45 -10.40
C GLY A 63 6.11 4.41 -11.15
N TYR A 64 5.43 3.51 -11.84
CA TYR A 64 6.05 2.40 -12.58
C TYR A 64 6.29 2.72 -14.07
N GLY A 65 5.89 3.91 -14.54
CA GLY A 65 6.06 4.37 -15.91
C GLY A 65 5.58 3.36 -16.94
N GLU A 66 6.34 3.25 -18.03
CA GLU A 66 6.08 2.29 -19.11
C GLU A 66 6.41 0.84 -18.73
N ARG A 67 7.16 0.63 -17.65
CA ARG A 67 7.54 -0.72 -17.19
C ARG A 67 6.37 -1.48 -16.57
N GLY A 68 5.42 -0.76 -15.96
CA GLY A 68 4.36 -1.39 -15.17
C GLY A 68 4.92 -2.25 -14.01
N ALA A 69 4.08 -3.08 -13.41
CA ALA A 69 4.49 -3.99 -12.34
C ALA A 69 3.87 -5.38 -12.49
N GLY A 70 4.67 -6.36 -12.92
CA GLY A 70 4.35 -7.79 -12.80
C GLY A 70 3.03 -8.26 -13.40
N GLY A 71 2.45 -7.51 -14.36
CA GLY A 71 1.13 -7.80 -14.94
C GLY A 71 -0.07 -7.33 -14.10
N VAL A 72 0.16 -6.74 -12.92
CA VAL A 72 -0.88 -6.18 -12.03
C VAL A 72 -1.09 -4.69 -12.32
N ILE A 73 -0.01 -3.95 -12.57
CA ILE A 73 -0.05 -2.53 -12.91
C ILE A 73 0.27 -2.34 -14.39
N PRO A 74 -0.67 -1.79 -15.20
CA PRO A 74 -0.43 -1.56 -16.61
C PRO A 74 0.65 -0.48 -16.86
N PRO A 75 1.31 -0.51 -18.02
CA PRO A 75 2.17 0.58 -18.48
C PRO A 75 1.40 1.91 -18.49
N ASN A 76 2.05 3.00 -18.06
CA ASN A 76 1.49 4.35 -18.05
C ASN A 76 0.21 4.52 -17.20
N ALA A 77 -0.03 3.62 -16.24
CA ALA A 77 -1.16 3.73 -15.33
C ALA A 77 -0.85 4.70 -14.18
N ASN A 78 -1.81 5.59 -13.87
CA ASN A 78 -1.80 6.36 -12.63
C ASN A 78 -2.23 5.45 -11.48
N ILE A 79 -1.59 5.61 -10.32
CA ILE A 79 -1.78 4.71 -9.18
C ILE A 79 -2.18 5.54 -7.97
N ILE A 80 -3.14 5.01 -7.23
CA ILE A 80 -3.61 5.60 -5.99
C ILE A 80 -3.24 4.64 -4.87
N PHE A 81 -2.37 5.09 -3.97
CA PHE A 81 -2.01 4.35 -2.77
C PHE A 81 -2.72 4.93 -1.56
N GLU A 82 -3.38 4.08 -0.80
CA GLU A 82 -3.86 4.41 0.53
C GLU A 82 -2.80 3.95 1.53
N VAL A 83 -2.14 4.90 2.19
CA VAL A 83 -1.04 4.62 3.11
C VAL A 83 -1.48 5.02 4.51
N GLU A 84 -1.19 4.16 5.46
CA GLU A 84 -1.36 4.42 6.89
C GLU A 84 -0.02 4.14 7.57
N LEU A 85 0.51 5.15 8.25
CA LEU A 85 1.83 5.07 8.88
C LEU A 85 1.64 4.77 10.37
N PHE A 86 2.31 3.72 10.87
CA PHE A 86 2.27 3.35 12.27
C PHE A 86 3.65 3.49 12.91
N GLU A 87 3.71 3.95 14.16
CA GLU A 87 4.97 4.10 14.91
C GLU A 87 5.60 2.75 15.28
N ALA A 88 4.77 1.70 15.41
CA ALA A 88 5.18 0.32 15.59
C ALA A 88 4.38 -0.57 14.64
N LEU A 89 4.88 -1.79 14.37
CA LEU A 89 4.07 -2.80 13.66
C LEU A 89 2.73 -2.91 14.40
N PRO A 90 1.59 -2.66 13.72
CA PRO A 90 0.31 -2.66 14.38
C PRO A 90 0.12 -4.04 15.04
N PRO A 91 -0.22 -4.10 16.34
CA PRO A 91 -0.43 -5.36 17.04
C PRO A 91 -1.63 -6.03 16.38
N THR A 92 -1.36 -6.97 15.47
CA THR A 92 -2.35 -7.76 14.71
C THR A 92 -3.56 -6.93 14.28
N ALA A 93 -3.44 -6.24 13.14
CA ALA A 93 -4.51 -5.73 12.28
C ALA A 93 -5.94 -6.12 12.71
N THR A 94 -6.43 -5.52 13.79
CA THR A 94 -7.81 -5.68 14.23
C THR A 94 -8.52 -4.60 13.45
N PRO A 95 -9.46 -4.94 12.56
CA PRO A 95 -10.16 -3.94 11.76
C PRO A 95 -10.86 -3.01 12.76
N THR A 96 -10.34 -1.79 12.91
CA THR A 96 -11.07 -0.76 13.62
C THR A 96 -12.27 -0.46 12.74
N ALA A 97 -13.40 -1.03 13.15
CA ALA A 97 -14.68 -0.93 12.49
C ALA A 97 -15.02 0.53 12.17
N PRO A 98 -15.71 0.80 11.04
CA PRO A 98 -16.16 2.14 10.72
C PRO A 98 -16.99 2.67 11.90
N LYS A 99 -16.60 3.85 12.39
CA LYS A 99 -17.35 4.58 13.41
C LYS A 99 -18.77 4.83 12.85
N LYS A 100 -19.75 4.33 13.60
CA LYS A 100 -21.19 4.31 13.31
C LYS A 100 -21.76 5.66 12.87
#